data_AF-A0A9D2FKK0-F1
#
_entry.id   AF-A0A9D2FKK0-F1
#
_cell.length_a   1.000
_cell.length_b   1.000
_cell.length_c   1.000
_cell.angle_alpha   90.00
_cell.angle_beta   90.00
_cell.angle_gamma   90.00
#
_symmetry.space_group_name_H-M   'P 1'
#
loop_
_entity.id
_entity.type
_entity.pdbx_description
1 polymer ?
#
loop_
_entity_poly.entity_id
_entity_poly.type
_entity_poly.pdbx_seq_one_letter_code
_entity_poly.pdbx_strand_id
1 'polypeptide(L)' 'MRKRVDHREREQRALQKELRGAMQALQANETAFREAQDPFYIEQLTYQHAALMCRCRALLRMLRSSGGADP' A
#
# COMPACT_ATOMS: atom_id res chain seq x y z
N MET A 1 -14.73 -18.22 -20.13
CA MET A 1 -14.41 -16.77 -20.08
C MET A 1 -14.85 -16.11 -18.76
N ARG A 2 -16.13 -16.25 -18.31
CA ARG A 2 -16.66 -15.68 -17.05
C ARG A 2 -15.81 -15.90 -15.78
N LYS A 3 -15.28 -17.10 -15.55
CA LYS A 3 -14.46 -17.42 -14.35
C LYS A 3 -13.16 -16.62 -14.25
N ARG A 4 -12.55 -16.25 -15.40
CA ARG A 4 -11.29 -15.49 -15.43
C ARG A 4 -11.51 -14.01 -15.12
N VAL A 5 -12.65 -13.46 -15.54
CA VAL A 5 -13.06 -12.08 -15.25
C VAL A 5 -13.35 -11.92 -13.75
N ASP A 6 -14.12 -12.85 -13.16
CA ASP A 6 -14.40 -12.86 -11.71
C ASP A 6 -13.12 -12.99 -10.86
N HIS A 7 -12.13 -13.79 -11.29
CA HIS A 7 -10.86 -13.88 -10.58
C HIS A 7 -10.06 -12.57 -10.63
N ARG A 8 -9.93 -11.96 -11.82
CA ARG A 8 -9.22 -10.68 -12.00
C ARG A 8 -9.87 -9.54 -11.20
N GLU A 9 -11.20 -9.48 -11.17
CA GLU A 9 -11.93 -8.49 -10.37
C GLU A 9 -11.69 -8.68 -8.86
N ARG A 10 -11.64 -9.92 -8.37
CA ARG A 10 -11.34 -10.21 -6.96
C ARG A 10 -9.91 -9.81 -6.61
N GLU A 11 -8.94 -10.13 -7.46
CA GLU A 11 -7.55 -9.71 -7.28
C GLU A 11 -7.41 -8.18 -7.26
N GLN A 12 -8.09 -7.49 -8.18
CA GLN A 12 -8.08 -6.03 -8.21
C GLN A 12 -8.70 -5.42 -6.95
N ARG A 13 -9.82 -5.97 -6.45
CA ARG A 13 -10.44 -5.56 -5.18
C ARG A 13 -9.52 -5.83 -3.98
N ALA A 14 -8.82 -6.96 -3.97
CA ALA A 14 -7.86 -7.31 -2.93
C ALA A 14 -6.69 -6.32 -2.91
N LEU A 15 -6.09 -6.03 -4.07
CA LEU A 15 -5.02 -5.05 -4.22
C LEU A 15 -5.45 -3.64 -3.79
N GLN A 16 -6.67 -3.21 -4.16
CA GLN A 16 -7.22 -1.93 -3.72
C GLN A 16 -7.45 -1.88 -2.21
N LYS A 17 -7.96 -2.97 -1.62
CA LYS A 17 -8.13 -3.07 -0.16
C LYS A 17 -6.78 -2.97 0.54
N GLU A 18 -5.77 -3.65 0.01
CA GLU A 18 -4.44 -3.63 0.57
C GLU A 18 -3.77 -2.25 0.46
N LEU A 19 -3.93 -1.58 -0.69
CA LEU A 19 -3.42 -0.21 -0.88
C LEU A 19 -4.04 0.76 0.13
N ARG A 20 -5.37 0.68 0.35
CA ARG A 20 -6.05 1.49 1.37
C ARG A 20 -5.48 1.22 2.77
N GLY A 21 -5.23 -0.04 3.11
CA GLY A 21 -4.61 -0.41 4.39
C GLY A 21 -3.20 0.15 4.55
N ALA A 22 -2.37 0.05 3.50
CA ALA A 22 -1.02 0.61 3.52
C ALA A 22 -1.02 2.14 3.64
N MET A 23 -1.95 2.84 2.99
CA MET A 23 -2.11 4.30 3.13
C MET A 23 -2.58 4.71 4.53
N GLN A 24 -3.51 3.95 5.14
CA GLN A 24 -3.93 4.18 6.53
C GLN A 24 -2.77 3.98 7.50
N ALA A 25 -1.96 2.94 7.31
CA ALA A 25 -0.78 2.70 8.11
C ALA A 25 0.26 3.81 7.95
N LEU A 26 0.43 4.35 6.73
CA LEU A 26 1.31 5.49 6.48
C LEU A 26 0.86 6.74 7.26
N GLN A 27 -0.44 7.06 7.21
CA GLN A 27 -1.00 8.19 7.95
C GLN A 27 -0.87 8.01 9.47
N ALA A 28 -1.06 6.79 9.97
CA ALA A 28 -0.85 6.47 11.38
C ALA A 28 0.61 6.63 11.79
N ASN A 29 1.55 6.17 10.96
CA ASN A 29 2.98 6.34 11.17
C ASN A 29 3.38 7.83 11.17
N GLU A 30 2.88 8.65 10.25
CA GLU A 30 3.11 10.10 10.22
C GLU A 30 2.55 10.81 11.46
N THR A 31 1.43 10.33 12.01
CA THR A 31 0.88 10.85 13.26
C THR A 31 1.76 10.48 14.44
N ALA A 32 2.15 9.20 14.55
CA ALA A 32 3.07 8.75 15.59
C ALA A 32 4.42 9.47 15.53
N PHE A 33 4.93 9.76 14.33
CA PHE A 33 6.19 10.48 14.13
C PHE A 33 6.13 11.91 14.66
N ARG A 34 5.00 12.61 14.49
CA ARG A 34 4.80 13.97 15.02
C ARG A 34 4.76 14.02 16.54
N GLU A 35 4.34 12.93 17.18
CA GLU A 35 4.20 12.83 18.64
C GLU A 35 5.43 12.21 19.31
N ALA A 36 6.30 11.54 18.55
CA ALA A 36 7.47 10.86 19.06
C ALA A 36 8.53 11.85 19.56
N GLN A 37 9.05 11.59 20.76
CA GLN A 37 10.17 12.32 21.36
C GLN A 37 11.44 11.45 21.46
N ASP A 38 11.26 10.13 21.53
CA ASP A 38 12.36 9.19 21.65
C ASP A 38 13.11 9.03 20.31
N PRO A 39 14.43 9.29 20.26
CA PRO A 39 15.20 9.23 19.01
C PRO A 39 15.20 7.86 18.33
N PHE A 40 15.23 6.77 19.11
CA PHE A 40 15.24 5.42 18.56
C PHE A 40 13.89 5.08 17.93
N TYR A 41 12.80 5.49 18.58
CA TYR A 41 11.45 5.34 18.03
C TYR A 41 11.24 6.20 16.77
N ILE A 42 11.78 7.42 16.72
CA ILE A 42 11.79 8.27 15.51
C ILE A 42 12.53 7.58 14.35
N GLU A 43 13.69 6.98 14.62
CA GLU A 43 14.45 6.22 13.61
C GLU A 43 13.63 5.00 13.11
N GLN A 44 13.04 4.24 14.03
CA GLN A 44 12.16 3.13 13.68
C GLN A 44 10.98 3.59 12.80
N LEU A 45 10.30 4.68 13.17
CA LEU A 45 9.18 5.23 12.42
C LEU A 45 9.61 5.69 11.03
N THR A 46 10.83 6.21 10.87
CA THR A 46 11.41 6.61 9.57
C THR A 46 11.57 5.41 8.64
N TYR A 47 12.14 4.30 9.14
CA TYR A 47 12.27 3.08 8.34
C TYR A 47 10.90 2.46 8.01
N GLN A 48 9.96 2.48 8.95
CA GLN A 48 8.59 2.05 8.71
C GLN A 48 7.90 2.89 7.63
N HIS A 49 8.07 4.21 7.66
CA HIS A 49 7.55 5.12 6.63
C HIS A 49 8.08 4.75 5.25
N ALA A 50 9.40 4.56 5.11
CA ALA A 50 10.02 4.16 3.85
C ALA A 50 9.47 2.82 3.34
N ALA A 51 9.30 1.82 4.22
CA ALA A 51 8.73 0.52 3.87
C ALA A 51 7.28 0.64 3.38
N LEU A 52 6.46 1.43 4.06
CA LEU A 52 5.06 1.70 3.69
C LEU A 52 4.96 2.42 2.34
N MET A 53 5.80 3.43 2.10
CA MET A 53 5.89 4.12 0.81
C MET A 53 6.29 3.17 -0.32
N CYS A 54 7.27 2.29 -0.09
CA CYS A 54 7.64 1.24 -1.03
C CYS A 54 6.47 0.28 -1.32
N ARG A 55 5.73 -0.13 -0.29
CA ARG A 55 4.55 -1.01 -0.46
C ARG A 55 3.45 -0.33 -1.27
N CYS A 56 3.11 0.92 -0.95
CA CYS A 56 2.13 1.70 -1.71
C CYS A 56 2.53 1.80 -3.19
N ARG A 57 3.80 2.10 -3.48
CA ARG A 57 4.31 2.16 -4.87
C ARG A 57 4.18 0.82 -5.59
N ALA A 58 4.51 -0.29 -4.93
CA ALA A 58 4.38 -1.63 -5.52
C ALA A 58 2.92 -1.97 -5.84
N LEU A 59 2.00 -1.72 -4.90
CA LEU A 59 0.57 -1.97 -5.09
C LEU A 59 -0.03 -1.10 -6.21
N LEU A 60 0.38 0.17 -6.30
CA LEU A 60 -0.02 1.05 -7.40
C LEU A 60 0.46 0.54 -8.76
N ARG A 61 1.68 0.00 -8.85
CA ARG A 61 2.18 -0.62 -10.08
C ARG A 61 1.36 -1.85 -10.44
N MET A 62 1.11 -2.74 -9.47
CA MET A 62 0.27 -3.93 -9.68
C MET A 62 -1.14 -3.57 -10.14
N LEU A 63 -1.76 -2.55 -9.55
CA LEU A 63 -3.09 -2.08 -9.95
C LEU A 63 -3.11 -1.55 -11.39
N ARG A 64 -2.08 -0.78 -11.79
CA ARG A 64 -1.93 -0.31 -13.18
C ARG A 64 -1.74 -1.46 -14.16
N SER A 65 -0.88 -2.42 -13.83
CA SER A 65 -0.66 -3.63 -14.66
C SER A 65 -1.89 -4.54 -14.71
N SER A 66 -2.69 -4.59 -13.64
CA SER A 66 -3.94 -5.35 -13.61
C SER A 66 -5.06 -4.70 -14.42
N GLY A 67 -4.97 -3.39 -14.70
CA GLY A 67 -5.91 -2.63 -15.52
C GLY A 67 -5.50 -2.49 -16.99
N GLY A 68 -4.19 -2.47 -17.28
CA GLY A 68 -3.63 -2.40 -18.63
C GLY A 68 -3.38 -3.79 -19.24
N ALA A 69 -4.45 -4.40 -19.75
CA ALA A 69 -4.29 -5.23 -20.93
C ALA A 69 -4.68 -4.31 -22.10
N ASP A 70 -3.72 -3.55 -22.63
CA ASP A 70 -3.88 -3.00 -23.97
C ASP A 70 -3.52 -4.10 -24.99
N PRO A 71 -4.28 -4.24 -26.08
CA PRO A 71 -4.05 -5.19 -27.17
C PRO A 71 -2.79 -4.90 -27.99
#